data_AF-A0A2E9CA10-F1
#
_entry.id   AF-A0A2E9CA10-F1
#
_cell.length_a   1.000
_cell.length_b   1.000
_cell.length_c   1.000
_cell.angle_alpha   90.00
_cell.angle_beta   90.00
_cell.angle_gamma   90.00
#
_symmetry.space_group_name_H-M   'P 1'
#
loop_
_entity.id
_entity.type
_entity.pdbx_description
1 polymer ?
#
loop_
_entity_poly.entity_id
_entity_poly.type
_entity_poly.pdbx_seq_one_letter_code
_entity_poly.pdbx_strand_id
1 'polypeptide(L)'
;MAGEVTPQGEGARSLHLRQLRVQWQIVTLQVLATLALVWMYLEVVSTYVVGSIDHTQLFDTLETALGTELPLADWLTGSGSDGLARFYVPMGLGLGLGGAMAVLAFQTPKFQQRVKLGFIITMIILLAGRFTFGYAWQLIGDGWGAPGDDVLKLLEWPLLMMLSLIILTFYLLPIITGTRGIWGLSRRGVAWSIGFTLLFLGVHAILTFPLIRSQLGSYGSQLTTLEIIVSEPTVFGLVTAEQFSLILIACLMMVFQESAFGVIRQLEYAYRLPESCKRDPEYVAQMDNLLNGHIRHTAVFLSLTVVATTIALGFHSVLLDWVGGITGSQWASQVGESIELTLTYGLVISALLFLGIMALLRFVVPWQRVWGLIESSFTPRE
;
A
#
# COMPACT_ATOMS: atom_id res chain seq x y z
N MET A 1 -5.03 41.74 -36.22
CA MET A 1 -5.44 42.56 -35.06
C MET A 1 -5.06 41.79 -33.82
N ALA A 2 -4.01 42.24 -33.13
CA ALA A 2 -3.58 41.68 -31.86
C ALA A 2 -4.62 42.10 -30.82
N GLY A 3 -5.47 41.16 -30.40
CA GLY A 3 -6.40 41.37 -29.30
C GLY A 3 -5.61 41.62 -28.01
N GLU A 4 -5.97 42.68 -27.32
CA GLU A 4 -5.38 43.13 -26.07
C GLU A 4 -5.30 41.98 -25.06
N VAL A 5 -4.07 41.62 -24.70
CA VAL A 5 -3.82 40.75 -23.55
C VAL A 5 -4.16 41.58 -22.33
N THR A 6 -5.28 41.28 -21.68
CA THR A 6 -5.71 41.95 -20.46
C THR A 6 -4.57 41.88 -19.43
N PRO A 7 -4.26 43.00 -18.73
CA PRO A 7 -3.25 42.98 -17.69
C PRO A 7 -3.73 42.02 -16.59
N GLN A 8 -2.90 41.04 -16.28
CA GLN A 8 -3.13 40.04 -15.25
C GLN A 8 -3.46 40.73 -13.93
N GLY A 9 -4.65 40.44 -13.37
CA GLY A 9 -4.95 40.79 -11.99
C GLY A 9 -3.95 40.11 -11.05
N GLU A 10 -3.32 40.90 -10.18
CA GLU A 10 -2.55 40.41 -9.05
C GLU A 10 -3.42 39.40 -8.27
N GLY A 11 -2.96 38.15 -8.17
CA GLY A 11 -3.69 37.05 -7.53
C GLY A 11 -4.27 35.98 -8.46
N ALA A 12 -4.07 36.09 -9.78
CA ALA A 12 -4.52 35.06 -10.73
C ALA A 12 -3.92 33.67 -10.43
N ARG A 13 -4.78 32.69 -10.18
CA ARG A 13 -4.41 31.27 -10.05
C ARG A 13 -3.62 30.83 -11.29
N SER A 14 -2.53 30.08 -11.10
CA SER A 14 -1.74 29.54 -12.21
C SER A 14 -1.53 28.04 -12.07
N LEU A 15 -1.34 27.37 -13.21
CA LEU A 15 -1.09 25.93 -13.29
C LEU A 15 0.41 25.57 -13.09
N HIS A 16 1.20 26.47 -12.49
CA HIS A 16 2.57 26.15 -12.12
C HIS A 16 2.58 25.14 -10.97
N LEU A 17 3.41 24.11 -11.08
CA LEU A 17 3.49 23.02 -10.09
C LEU A 17 3.64 23.51 -8.65
N ARG A 18 4.39 24.61 -8.44
CA ARG A 18 4.59 25.19 -7.10
C ARG A 18 3.28 25.64 -6.46
N GLN A 19 2.33 26.17 -7.24
CA GLN A 19 1.02 26.59 -6.77
C GLN A 19 0.02 25.43 -6.78
N LEU A 20 0.04 24.59 -7.84
CA LEU A 20 -0.90 23.47 -7.98
C LEU A 20 -0.80 22.46 -6.83
N ARG A 21 0.41 22.21 -6.31
CA ARG A 21 0.63 21.25 -5.22
C ARG A 21 0.05 21.66 -3.88
N VAL A 22 -0.23 22.94 -3.68
CA VAL A 22 -0.84 23.47 -2.45
C VAL A 22 -2.34 23.68 -2.64
N GLN A 23 -2.87 23.44 -3.86
CA GLN A 23 -4.30 23.49 -4.09
C GLN A 23 -5.00 22.40 -3.28
N TRP A 24 -6.10 22.79 -2.63
CA TRP A 24 -6.84 21.92 -1.76
C TRP A 24 -7.31 20.64 -2.47
N GLN A 25 -7.69 20.67 -3.76
CA GLN A 25 -8.10 19.46 -4.48
C GLN A 25 -6.97 18.42 -4.54
N ILE A 26 -5.75 18.87 -4.86
CA ILE A 26 -4.56 18.01 -4.93
C ILE A 26 -4.18 17.51 -3.54
N VAL A 27 -4.16 18.40 -2.55
CA VAL A 27 -3.85 18.04 -1.15
C VAL A 27 -4.86 17.04 -0.62
N THR A 28 -6.16 17.24 -0.86
CA THR A 28 -7.22 16.31 -0.46
C THR A 28 -6.98 14.93 -1.05
N LEU A 29 -6.69 14.82 -2.34
CA LEU A 29 -6.42 13.52 -2.97
C LEU A 29 -5.14 12.87 -2.42
N GLN A 30 -4.09 13.65 -2.13
CA GLN A 30 -2.85 13.13 -1.53
C GLN A 30 -3.05 12.65 -0.09
N VAL A 31 -3.79 13.41 0.72
CA VAL A 31 -4.15 13.04 2.09
C VAL A 31 -5.03 11.79 2.08
N LEU A 32 -6.05 11.76 1.23
CA LEU A 32 -6.95 10.61 1.09
C LEU A 32 -6.18 9.36 0.64
N ALA A 33 -5.27 9.47 -0.33
CA ALA A 33 -4.39 8.37 -0.71
C ALA A 33 -3.48 7.92 0.45
N THR A 34 -2.94 8.85 1.24
CA THR A 34 -2.07 8.52 2.37
C THR A 34 -2.84 7.83 3.49
N LEU A 35 -4.04 8.31 3.82
CA LEU A 35 -4.93 7.69 4.79
C LEU A 35 -5.35 6.29 4.35
N ALA A 36 -5.71 6.12 3.08
CA ALA A 36 -6.05 4.81 2.53
C ALA A 36 -4.86 3.85 2.57
N LEU A 37 -3.64 4.31 2.26
CA LEU A 37 -2.42 3.51 2.37
C LEU A 37 -2.15 3.05 3.81
N VAL A 38 -2.21 3.98 4.77
CA VAL A 38 -1.95 3.68 6.19
C VAL A 38 -3.00 2.74 6.74
N TRP A 39 -4.27 3.00 6.46
CA TRP A 39 -5.36 2.13 6.92
C TRP A 39 -5.26 0.76 6.26
N MET A 40 -5.05 0.68 4.94
CA MET A 40 -4.85 -0.60 4.25
C MET A 40 -3.73 -1.41 4.89
N TYR A 41 -2.60 -0.76 5.19
CA TYR A 41 -1.47 -1.42 5.83
C TYR A 41 -1.82 -1.93 7.23
N LEU A 42 -2.47 -1.11 8.06
CA LEU A 42 -2.89 -1.52 9.40
C LEU A 42 -3.89 -2.67 9.35
N GLU A 43 -4.82 -2.67 8.42
CA GLU A 43 -5.81 -3.74 8.25
C GLU A 43 -5.14 -5.06 7.85
N VAL A 44 -4.23 -5.01 6.87
CA VAL A 44 -3.43 -6.18 6.45
C VAL A 44 -2.59 -6.71 7.62
N VAL A 45 -1.91 -5.82 8.33
CA VAL A 45 -1.04 -6.20 9.44
C VAL A 45 -1.85 -6.79 10.60
N SER A 46 -2.97 -6.17 10.97
CA SER A 46 -3.85 -6.64 12.03
C SER A 46 -4.41 -8.02 11.74
N THR A 47 -4.79 -8.26 10.48
CA THR A 47 -5.53 -9.47 10.09
C THR A 47 -4.60 -10.64 9.80
N TYR A 48 -3.43 -10.38 9.20
CA TYR A 48 -2.61 -11.45 8.59
C TYR A 48 -1.16 -11.52 9.05
N VAL A 49 -0.67 -10.54 9.83
CA VAL A 49 0.76 -10.44 10.17
C VAL A 49 0.97 -10.54 11.68
N VAL A 50 0.28 -9.70 12.45
CA VAL A 50 0.40 -9.65 13.91
C VAL A 50 0.08 -11.02 14.50
N GLY A 51 0.96 -11.51 15.38
CA GLY A 51 0.73 -12.77 16.09
C GLY A 51 0.97 -14.02 15.23
N SER A 52 1.46 -13.87 13.99
CA SER A 52 1.80 -15.01 13.12
C SER A 52 3.17 -14.89 12.45
N ILE A 53 3.35 -13.90 11.58
CA ILE A 53 4.58 -13.68 10.80
C ILE A 53 5.06 -12.25 10.93
N ASP A 54 4.91 -11.64 12.10
CA ASP A 54 5.36 -10.28 12.35
C ASP A 54 6.90 -10.18 12.51
N HIS A 55 7.43 -8.98 12.26
CA HIS A 55 8.88 -8.75 12.31
C HIS A 55 9.46 -8.88 13.72
N THR A 56 8.67 -8.64 14.76
CA THR A 56 9.11 -8.77 16.16
C THR A 56 9.36 -10.22 16.53
N GLN A 57 8.49 -11.16 16.13
CA GLN A 57 8.71 -12.58 16.34
C GLN A 57 9.94 -13.08 15.60
N LEU A 58 10.19 -12.55 14.40
CA LEU A 58 11.39 -12.87 13.64
C LEU A 58 12.65 -12.33 14.32
N PHE A 59 12.59 -11.15 14.92
CA PHE A 59 13.67 -10.64 15.78
C PHE A 59 13.90 -11.53 17.00
N ASP A 60 12.87 -11.86 17.77
CA ASP A 60 12.99 -12.72 18.95
C ASP A 60 13.59 -14.09 18.62
N THR A 61 13.18 -14.66 17.46
CA THR A 61 13.69 -15.94 16.98
C THR A 61 15.17 -15.86 16.60
N LEU A 62 15.58 -14.78 15.93
CA LEU A 62 16.97 -14.55 15.57
C LEU A 62 17.85 -14.32 16.79
N GLU A 63 17.38 -13.53 17.76
CA GLU A 63 18.11 -13.27 19.00
C GLU A 63 18.32 -14.54 19.81
N THR A 64 17.27 -15.37 19.91
CA THR A 64 17.35 -16.68 20.56
C THR A 64 18.33 -17.62 19.84
N ALA A 65 18.29 -17.65 18.50
CA ALA A 65 19.15 -18.52 17.70
C ALA A 65 20.63 -18.09 17.71
N LEU A 66 20.88 -16.78 17.76
CA LEU A 66 22.23 -16.20 17.76
C LEU A 66 22.80 -16.05 19.18
N GLY A 67 21.95 -16.10 20.21
CA GLY A 67 22.35 -15.90 21.61
C GLY A 67 22.79 -14.46 21.90
N THR A 68 22.34 -13.48 21.11
CA THR A 68 22.73 -12.07 21.19
C THR A 68 21.58 -11.18 20.77
N GLU A 69 21.48 -9.99 21.36
CA GLU A 69 20.45 -8.99 21.04
C GLU A 69 20.74 -8.32 19.69
N LEU A 70 19.69 -7.98 18.95
CA LEU A 70 19.84 -7.28 17.69
C LEU A 70 20.17 -5.78 17.93
N PRO A 71 20.99 -5.16 17.06
CA PRO A 71 21.41 -3.77 17.25
C PRO A 71 20.33 -2.68 17.21
N LEU A 72 19.15 -2.98 16.66
CA LEU A 72 18.06 -1.99 16.59
C LEU A 72 17.35 -1.93 17.94
N ALA A 73 17.18 -0.71 18.47
CA ALA A 73 16.50 -0.53 19.74
C ALA A 73 15.03 -1.00 19.71
N ASP A 74 14.59 -1.66 20.77
CA ASP A 74 13.25 -2.26 20.89
C ASP A 74 12.11 -1.29 20.62
N TRP A 75 12.23 -0.03 21.05
CA TRP A 75 11.21 0.98 20.80
C TRP A 75 11.07 1.31 19.31
N LEU A 76 12.17 1.19 18.53
CA LEU A 76 12.22 1.47 17.10
C LEU A 76 11.62 0.32 16.31
N THR A 77 11.90 -0.92 16.72
CA THR A 77 11.36 -2.14 16.12
C THR A 77 9.93 -2.41 16.59
N GLY A 78 9.51 -1.89 17.74
CA GLY A 78 8.27 -2.25 18.41
C GLY A 78 8.36 -3.56 19.20
N SER A 79 9.57 -4.10 19.41
CA SER A 79 9.81 -5.26 20.28
C SER A 79 9.31 -4.96 21.69
N GLY A 80 8.68 -5.95 22.34
CA GLY A 80 8.06 -5.80 23.66
C GLY A 80 6.69 -5.09 23.68
N SER A 81 6.16 -4.66 22.54
CA SER A 81 4.78 -4.16 22.42
C SER A 81 3.80 -5.28 22.04
N ASP A 82 2.50 -5.08 22.29
CA ASP A 82 1.45 -6.05 21.96
C ASP A 82 0.54 -5.60 20.80
N GLY A 83 0.07 -6.58 20.03
CA GLY A 83 -0.86 -6.36 18.93
C GLY A 83 -0.33 -5.39 17.87
N LEU A 84 -1.17 -4.44 17.46
CA LEU A 84 -0.84 -3.42 16.46
C LEU A 84 0.22 -2.41 16.91
N ALA A 85 0.45 -2.27 18.22
CA ALA A 85 1.42 -1.31 18.74
C ALA A 85 2.85 -1.60 18.24
N ARG A 86 3.16 -2.87 17.94
CA ARG A 86 4.41 -3.33 17.31
C ARG A 86 4.74 -2.62 15.99
N PHE A 87 3.72 -2.09 15.30
CA PHE A 87 3.87 -1.50 13.96
C PHE A 87 3.79 0.03 13.93
N TYR A 88 3.33 0.70 14.99
CA TYR A 88 3.12 2.15 14.92
C TYR A 88 4.40 2.96 14.73
N VAL A 89 5.45 2.64 15.50
CA VAL A 89 6.76 3.30 15.36
C VAL A 89 7.42 2.95 14.02
N PRO A 90 7.56 1.66 13.64
CA PRO A 90 8.04 1.28 12.30
C PRO A 90 7.29 1.96 11.16
N MET A 91 5.95 2.02 11.24
CA MET A 91 5.12 2.66 10.22
C MET A 91 5.42 4.16 10.12
N GLY A 92 5.58 4.85 11.26
CA GLY A 92 6.00 6.25 11.30
C GLY A 92 7.35 6.48 10.62
N LEU A 93 8.32 5.58 10.85
CA LEU A 93 9.62 5.60 10.17
C LEU A 93 9.47 5.37 8.67
N GLY A 94 8.63 4.41 8.26
CA GLY A 94 8.35 4.11 6.86
C GLY A 94 7.72 5.30 6.13
N LEU A 95 6.73 5.96 6.74
CA LEU A 95 6.10 7.18 6.23
C LEU A 95 7.14 8.31 6.12
N GLY A 96 7.93 8.51 7.18
CA GLY A 96 8.99 9.52 7.21
C GLY A 96 10.04 9.30 6.12
N LEU A 97 10.51 8.07 5.95
CA LEU A 97 11.50 7.70 4.94
C LEU A 97 10.93 7.86 3.52
N GLY A 98 9.71 7.36 3.26
CA GLY A 98 9.03 7.53 1.99
C GLY A 98 8.79 9.01 1.64
N GLY A 99 8.40 9.82 2.62
CA GLY A 99 8.23 11.27 2.50
C GLY A 99 9.55 12.00 2.24
N ALA A 100 10.62 11.66 2.97
CA ALA A 100 11.95 12.22 2.74
C ALA A 100 12.46 11.90 1.33
N MET A 101 12.25 10.66 0.86
CA MET A 101 12.55 10.26 -0.51
C MET A 101 11.75 11.06 -1.55
N ALA A 102 10.46 11.33 -1.29
CA ALA A 102 9.62 12.14 -2.16
C ALA A 102 10.14 13.58 -2.25
N VAL A 103 10.49 14.19 -1.12
CA VAL A 103 11.07 15.55 -1.08
C VAL A 103 12.38 15.60 -1.84
N LEU A 104 13.27 14.60 -1.64
CA LEU A 104 14.53 14.49 -2.36
C LEU A 104 14.33 14.36 -3.87
N ALA A 105 13.27 13.68 -4.32
CA ALA A 105 12.98 13.49 -5.74
C ALA A 105 12.73 14.82 -6.49
N PHE A 106 12.30 15.88 -5.79
CA PHE A 106 12.12 17.21 -6.37
C PHE A 106 13.35 18.11 -6.29
N GLN A 107 14.41 17.67 -5.62
CA GLN A 107 15.66 18.42 -5.57
C GLN A 107 16.46 18.24 -6.87
N THR A 108 17.42 19.14 -7.11
CA THR A 108 18.28 19.07 -8.29
C THR A 108 19.07 17.74 -8.35
N PRO A 109 19.38 17.21 -9.54
CA PRO A 109 20.14 15.95 -9.67
C PRO A 109 21.48 15.97 -8.92
N LYS A 110 22.17 17.12 -8.92
CA LYS A 110 23.43 17.32 -8.17
C LYS A 110 23.23 17.19 -6.66
N PHE A 111 22.16 17.78 -6.12
CA PHE A 111 21.84 17.66 -4.70
C PHE A 111 21.47 16.21 -4.32
N GLN A 112 20.63 15.56 -5.13
CA GLN A 112 20.28 14.15 -4.93
C GLN A 112 21.52 13.25 -4.91
N GLN A 113 22.46 13.47 -5.82
CA GLN A 113 23.71 12.71 -5.87
C GLN A 113 24.57 12.93 -4.62
N ARG A 114 24.69 14.17 -4.15
CA ARG A 114 25.43 14.47 -2.91
C ARG A 114 24.82 13.80 -1.68
N VAL A 115 23.50 13.85 -1.55
CA VAL A 115 22.80 13.19 -0.43
C VAL A 115 22.98 11.67 -0.50
N LYS A 116 22.80 11.06 -1.67
CA LYS A 116 23.02 9.61 -1.85
C LYS A 116 24.46 9.20 -1.54
N LEU A 117 25.44 9.96 -2.04
CA LEU A 117 26.85 9.68 -1.81
C LEU A 117 27.20 9.87 -0.33
N GLY A 118 26.73 10.94 0.32
CA GLY A 118 26.90 11.15 1.75
C GLY A 118 26.33 10.00 2.57
N PHE A 119 25.09 9.57 2.25
CA PHE A 119 24.47 8.42 2.92
C PHE A 119 25.27 7.14 2.74
N ILE A 120 25.72 6.83 1.51
CA ILE A 120 26.53 5.64 1.21
C ILE A 120 27.86 5.68 1.99
N ILE A 121 28.58 6.81 1.97
CA ILE A 121 29.85 6.96 2.70
C ILE A 121 29.62 6.78 4.20
N THR A 122 28.60 7.41 4.77
CA THR A 122 28.25 7.25 6.19
C THR A 122 27.94 5.79 6.53
N MET A 123 27.17 5.09 5.70
CA MET A 123 26.88 3.67 5.91
C MET A 123 28.13 2.79 5.80
N ILE A 124 29.03 3.06 4.84
CA ILE A 124 30.29 2.33 4.72
C ILE A 124 31.17 2.54 5.97
N ILE A 125 31.29 3.77 6.44
CA ILE A 125 32.08 4.08 7.63
C ILE A 125 31.46 3.43 8.88
N LEU A 126 30.15 3.50 9.03
CA LEU A 126 29.43 2.93 10.17
C LEU A 126 29.53 1.40 10.20
N LEU A 127 29.36 0.73 9.04
CA LEU A 127 29.29 -0.72 8.97
C LEU A 127 30.67 -1.38 8.82
N ALA A 128 31.56 -0.81 8.01
CA ALA A 128 32.86 -1.42 7.71
C ALA A 128 34.05 -0.67 8.33
N GLY A 129 33.87 0.58 8.75
CA GLY A 129 34.98 1.43 9.20
C GLY A 129 35.76 0.85 10.37
N ARG A 130 35.07 0.37 11.42
CA ARG A 130 35.75 -0.21 12.59
C ARG A 130 36.59 -1.43 12.20
N PHE A 131 36.04 -2.31 11.36
CA PHE A 131 36.75 -3.47 10.84
C PHE A 131 37.94 -3.07 9.97
N THR A 132 37.77 -2.16 9.01
CA THR A 132 38.86 -1.77 8.09
C THR A 132 40.00 -1.09 8.82
N PHE A 133 39.72 -0.21 9.78
CA PHE A 133 40.76 0.41 10.60
C PHE A 133 41.44 -0.59 11.55
N GLY A 134 40.66 -1.46 12.20
CA GLY A 134 41.21 -2.51 13.07
C GLY A 134 42.14 -3.46 12.32
N TYR A 135 41.71 -3.93 11.15
CA TYR A 135 42.52 -4.80 10.30
C TYR A 135 43.75 -4.08 9.73
N ALA A 136 43.62 -2.82 9.32
CA ALA A 136 44.76 -2.04 8.86
C ALA A 136 45.82 -1.88 9.96
N TRP A 137 45.39 -1.68 11.21
CA TRP A 137 46.31 -1.60 12.34
C TRP A 137 47.02 -2.94 12.62
N GLN A 138 46.28 -4.05 12.54
CA GLN A 138 46.85 -5.40 12.65
C GLN A 138 47.91 -5.65 11.57
N LEU A 139 47.65 -5.28 10.31
CA LEU A 139 48.62 -5.46 9.22
C LEU A 139 49.91 -4.66 9.44
N ILE A 140 49.83 -3.50 10.09
CA ILE A 140 50.99 -2.66 10.41
C ILE A 140 51.76 -3.23 11.60
N GLY A 141 51.07 -3.72 12.64
CA GLY A 141 51.67 -4.24 13.87
C GLY A 141 52.22 -5.66 13.74
N ASP A 142 51.40 -6.55 13.18
CA ASP A 142 51.63 -8.00 13.18
C ASP A 142 52.07 -8.54 11.81
N GLY A 143 52.04 -7.69 10.77
CA GLY A 143 52.43 -8.02 9.41
C GLY A 143 51.27 -8.56 8.55
N TRP A 144 51.60 -8.98 7.33
CA TRP A 144 50.62 -9.43 6.35
C TRP A 144 50.08 -10.83 6.70
N GLY A 145 48.83 -10.89 7.16
CA GLY A 145 48.14 -12.12 7.53
C GLY A 145 46.63 -11.96 7.48
N ALA A 146 45.90 -13.06 7.72
CA ALA A 146 44.43 -13.01 7.82
C ALA A 146 43.99 -12.21 9.07
N PRO A 147 42.78 -11.62 9.07
CA PRO A 147 42.26 -10.93 10.25
C PRO A 147 42.18 -11.87 11.45
N GLY A 148 42.64 -11.42 12.61
CA GLY A 148 42.49 -12.14 13.87
C GLY A 148 41.04 -12.20 14.33
N ASP A 149 40.74 -13.10 15.27
CA ASP A 149 39.38 -13.29 15.80
C ASP A 149 38.81 -12.02 16.46
N ASP A 150 39.67 -11.22 17.08
CA ASP A 150 39.34 -9.93 17.68
C ASP A 150 38.92 -8.89 16.63
N VAL A 151 39.61 -8.87 15.48
CA VAL A 151 39.26 -8.01 14.34
C VAL A 151 38.00 -8.51 13.65
N LEU A 152 37.82 -9.83 13.49
CA LEU A 152 36.62 -10.41 12.90
C LEU A 152 35.36 -10.11 13.73
N LYS A 153 35.44 -10.13 15.06
CA LYS A 153 34.33 -9.76 15.95
C LYS A 153 33.79 -8.35 15.71
N LEU A 154 34.60 -7.44 15.17
CA LEU A 154 34.15 -6.08 14.81
C LEU A 154 33.07 -6.08 13.70
N LEU A 155 32.92 -7.17 12.93
CA LEU A 155 31.89 -7.31 11.90
C LEU A 155 30.55 -7.83 12.42
N GLU A 156 30.49 -8.38 13.62
CA GLU A 156 29.26 -8.97 14.17
C GLU A 156 28.14 -7.93 14.25
N TRP A 157 28.38 -6.83 14.96
CA TRP A 157 27.38 -5.75 15.11
C TRP A 157 26.93 -5.15 13.76
N PRO A 158 27.81 -4.80 12.81
CA PRO A 158 27.40 -4.36 11.47
C PRO A 158 26.53 -5.34 10.70
N LEU A 159 26.85 -6.63 10.75
CA LEU A 159 26.09 -7.67 10.05
C LEU A 159 24.68 -7.82 10.65
N LEU A 160 24.58 -7.84 11.98
CA LEU A 160 23.30 -7.89 12.67
C LEU A 160 22.47 -6.61 12.44
N MET A 161 23.12 -5.45 12.39
CA MET A 161 22.47 -4.18 12.07
C MET A 161 21.90 -4.20 10.64
N MET A 162 22.67 -4.72 9.67
CA MET A 162 22.20 -4.86 8.29
C MET A 162 21.02 -5.83 8.19
N LEU A 163 21.11 -6.99 8.84
CA LEU A 163 20.02 -7.97 8.90
C LEU A 163 18.75 -7.33 9.46
N SER A 164 18.87 -6.62 10.59
CA SER A 164 17.76 -5.95 11.26
C SER A 164 17.10 -4.89 10.36
N LEU A 165 17.91 -4.08 9.66
CA LEU A 165 17.41 -3.09 8.71
C LEU A 165 16.72 -3.74 7.50
N ILE A 166 17.24 -4.87 6.99
CA ILE A 166 16.63 -5.60 5.87
C ILE A 166 15.25 -6.11 6.27
N ILE A 167 15.15 -6.75 7.43
CA ILE A 167 13.88 -7.26 7.97
C ILE A 167 12.89 -6.11 8.11
N LEU A 168 13.24 -5.06 8.84
CA LEU A 168 12.35 -3.93 9.08
C LEU A 168 11.92 -3.27 7.75
N THR A 169 12.87 -3.08 6.83
CA THR A 169 12.57 -2.49 5.52
C THR A 169 11.58 -3.35 4.74
N PHE A 170 11.73 -4.67 4.74
CA PHE A 170 10.85 -5.58 4.03
C PHE A 170 9.38 -5.41 4.44
N TYR A 171 9.11 -5.37 5.75
CA TYR A 171 7.75 -5.13 6.27
C TYR A 171 7.23 -3.72 6.01
N LEU A 172 8.11 -2.74 5.83
CA LEU A 172 7.75 -1.34 5.56
C LEU A 172 7.70 -0.99 4.07
N LEU A 173 8.04 -1.92 3.16
CA LEU A 173 8.08 -1.69 1.72
C LEU A 173 6.77 -1.09 1.16
N PRO A 174 5.56 -1.60 1.51
CA PRO A 174 4.31 -1.00 1.05
C PRO A 174 4.20 0.48 1.45
N ILE A 175 4.43 0.79 2.73
CA ILE A 175 4.33 2.16 3.24
C ILE A 175 5.37 3.10 2.62
N ILE A 176 6.63 2.67 2.55
CA ILE A 176 7.74 3.47 2.00
C ILE A 176 7.48 3.80 0.53
N THR A 177 7.18 2.77 -0.27
CA THR A 177 6.99 2.93 -1.72
C THR A 177 5.68 3.66 -2.06
N GLY A 178 4.62 3.42 -1.29
CA GLY A 178 3.33 4.09 -1.44
C GLY A 178 3.43 5.58 -1.11
N THR A 179 4.06 5.94 0.01
CA THR A 179 4.25 7.34 0.42
C THR A 179 5.13 8.08 -0.59
N ARG A 180 6.24 7.45 -1.00
CA ARG A 180 7.09 7.97 -2.09
C ARG A 180 6.30 8.12 -3.39
N GLY A 181 5.38 7.21 -3.69
CA GLY A 181 4.52 7.23 -4.86
C GLY A 181 3.58 8.44 -4.88
N ILE A 182 2.84 8.64 -3.80
CA ILE A 182 1.85 9.74 -3.65
C ILE A 182 2.56 11.10 -3.70
N TRP A 183 3.54 11.29 -2.82
CA TRP A 183 4.15 12.61 -2.61
C TRP A 183 5.25 12.89 -3.63
N GLY A 184 5.95 11.88 -4.12
CA GLY A 184 6.99 11.97 -5.15
C GLY A 184 6.45 11.89 -6.58
N LEU A 185 5.13 11.81 -6.76
CA LEU A 185 4.42 11.70 -8.04
C LEU A 185 4.91 10.54 -8.91
N SER A 186 5.14 9.37 -8.30
CA SER A 186 5.70 8.20 -8.98
C SER A 186 4.65 7.11 -9.17
N ARG A 187 4.19 6.91 -10.42
CA ARG A 187 3.28 5.80 -10.76
C ARG A 187 3.87 4.44 -10.40
N ARG A 188 5.18 4.28 -10.62
CA ARG A 188 5.92 3.06 -10.26
C ARG A 188 5.94 2.84 -8.76
N GLY A 189 6.06 3.89 -7.94
CA GLY A 189 5.99 3.78 -6.48
C GLY A 189 4.64 3.26 -6.00
N VAL A 190 3.55 3.80 -6.54
CA VAL A 190 2.17 3.33 -6.25
C VAL A 190 2.01 1.85 -6.63
N ALA A 191 2.46 1.47 -7.84
CA ALA A 191 2.37 0.09 -8.31
C ALA A 191 3.18 -0.89 -7.43
N TRP A 192 4.39 -0.52 -7.00
CA TRP A 192 5.18 -1.32 -6.06
C TRP A 192 4.49 -1.49 -4.71
N SER A 193 3.87 -0.43 -4.18
CA SER A 193 3.13 -0.49 -2.92
C SER A 193 1.99 -1.51 -2.98
N ILE A 194 1.22 -1.48 -4.06
CA ILE A 194 0.15 -2.45 -4.32
C ILE A 194 0.75 -3.85 -4.45
N GLY A 195 1.79 -4.01 -5.28
CA GLY A 195 2.44 -5.29 -5.52
C GLY A 195 2.99 -5.93 -4.23
N PHE A 196 3.63 -5.14 -3.36
CA PHE A 196 4.12 -5.65 -2.08
C PHE A 196 2.98 -6.02 -1.13
N THR A 197 1.90 -5.22 -1.08
CA THR A 197 0.71 -5.56 -0.29
C THR A 197 0.09 -6.89 -0.75
N LEU A 198 -0.07 -7.06 -2.06
CA LEU A 198 -0.57 -8.31 -2.65
C LEU A 198 0.40 -9.48 -2.44
N LEU A 199 1.71 -9.23 -2.44
CA LEU A 199 2.71 -10.24 -2.13
C LEU A 199 2.59 -10.74 -0.68
N PHE A 200 2.40 -9.84 0.29
CA PHE A 200 2.15 -10.24 1.68
C PHE A 200 0.91 -11.11 1.81
N LEU A 201 -0.20 -10.69 1.19
CA LEU A 201 -1.44 -11.46 1.17
C LEU A 201 -1.27 -12.81 0.47
N GLY A 202 -0.55 -12.86 -0.65
CA GLY A 202 -0.27 -14.08 -1.40
C GLY A 202 0.62 -15.06 -0.63
N VAL A 203 1.66 -14.57 0.04
CA VAL A 203 2.50 -15.38 0.92
C VAL A 203 1.67 -15.94 2.07
N HIS A 204 0.88 -15.09 2.74
CA HIS A 204 0.00 -15.54 3.81
C HIS A 204 -0.96 -16.64 3.32
N ALA A 205 -1.65 -16.42 2.19
CA ALA A 205 -2.55 -17.40 1.60
C ALA A 205 -1.86 -18.74 1.32
N ILE A 206 -0.64 -18.73 0.78
CA ILE A 206 0.16 -19.94 0.54
C ILE A 206 0.49 -20.64 1.86
N LEU A 207 0.95 -19.90 2.88
CA LEU A 207 1.34 -20.48 4.16
C LEU A 207 0.14 -21.09 4.93
N THR A 208 -1.06 -20.54 4.72
CA THR A 208 -2.30 -21.08 5.31
C THR A 208 -2.79 -22.36 4.65
N PHE A 209 -2.24 -22.76 3.50
CA PHE A 209 -2.66 -23.98 2.82
C PHE A 209 -2.41 -25.21 3.70
N PRO A 210 -3.40 -26.10 3.95
CA PRO A 210 -3.28 -27.17 4.96
C PRO A 210 -2.02 -28.05 4.82
N LEU A 211 -1.65 -28.36 3.58
CA LEU A 211 -0.43 -29.12 3.29
C LEU A 211 0.84 -28.38 3.70
N ILE A 212 0.91 -27.05 3.54
CA ILE A 212 2.07 -26.24 3.93
C ILE A 212 2.03 -25.95 5.43
N ARG A 213 0.87 -25.56 5.95
CA ARG A 213 0.62 -25.27 7.37
C ARG A 213 1.06 -26.42 8.27
N SER A 214 0.74 -27.66 7.90
CA SER A 214 1.16 -28.86 8.65
C SER A 214 2.68 -29.08 8.69
N GLN A 215 3.42 -28.57 7.70
CA GLN A 215 4.89 -28.64 7.66
C GLN A 215 5.55 -27.53 8.49
N LEU A 216 4.83 -26.46 8.81
CA LEU A 216 5.33 -25.33 9.59
C LEU A 216 5.33 -25.58 11.12
N GLY A 217 4.85 -26.74 11.58
CA GLY A 217 4.83 -27.10 12.99
C GLY A 217 4.04 -26.09 13.84
N SER A 218 4.62 -25.63 14.95
CA SER A 218 4.01 -24.64 15.86
C SER A 218 3.77 -23.26 15.22
N TYR A 219 4.54 -22.89 14.19
CA TYR A 219 4.29 -21.65 13.44
C TYR A 219 3.02 -21.76 12.60
N GLY A 220 2.71 -22.96 12.09
CA GLY A 220 1.49 -23.21 11.34
C GLY A 220 0.22 -22.96 12.14
N SER A 221 0.23 -23.23 13.45
CA SER A 221 -0.94 -23.00 14.31
C SER A 221 -1.23 -21.53 14.60
N GLN A 222 -0.23 -20.65 14.44
CA GLN A 222 -0.35 -19.21 14.66
C GLN A 222 -0.89 -18.46 13.43
N LEU A 223 -0.85 -19.09 12.25
CA LEU A 223 -1.43 -18.52 11.03
C LEU A 223 -2.95 -18.56 11.11
N THR A 224 -3.57 -17.39 10.92
CA THR A 224 -5.01 -17.26 10.71
C THR A 224 -5.38 -17.96 9.41
N THR A 225 -6.10 -19.07 9.47
CA THR A 225 -6.56 -19.72 8.25
C THR A 225 -7.67 -18.92 7.61
N LEU A 226 -7.60 -18.79 6.29
CA LEU A 226 -8.76 -18.47 5.45
C LEU A 226 -9.67 -19.71 5.37
N GLU A 227 -10.01 -20.34 6.50
CA GLU A 227 -11.07 -21.33 6.54
C GLU A 227 -12.38 -20.58 6.25
N ILE A 228 -12.80 -20.60 4.98
CA ILE A 228 -13.96 -19.89 4.45
C ILE A 228 -15.29 -20.44 5.02
N ILE A 229 -15.27 -21.46 5.85
CA ILE A 229 -16.47 -22.25 6.15
C ILE A 229 -16.77 -22.23 7.66
N VAL A 230 -17.87 -21.52 7.99
CA VAL A 230 -18.59 -21.43 9.28
C VAL A 230 -18.12 -20.42 10.34
N SER A 231 -17.91 -19.16 9.98
CA SER A 231 -18.08 -18.05 10.95
C SER A 231 -19.50 -17.48 10.82
N GLU A 232 -20.16 -17.17 11.94
CA GLU A 232 -21.49 -16.56 11.92
C GLU A 232 -21.43 -15.20 11.19
N PRO A 233 -22.35 -14.92 10.26
CA PRO A 233 -22.37 -13.65 9.56
C PRO A 233 -22.64 -12.51 10.54
N THR A 234 -21.72 -11.56 10.64
CA THR A 234 -21.75 -10.50 11.66
C THR A 234 -22.21 -9.16 11.10
N VAL A 235 -21.73 -8.79 9.91
CA VAL A 235 -22.02 -7.47 9.31
C VAL A 235 -23.32 -7.55 8.51
N PHE A 236 -24.37 -6.94 9.06
CA PHE A 236 -25.75 -6.96 8.51
C PHE A 236 -26.32 -8.36 8.25
N GLY A 237 -25.76 -9.41 8.88
CA GLY A 237 -26.12 -10.80 8.62
C GLY A 237 -25.72 -11.31 7.23
N LEU A 238 -24.87 -10.57 6.50
CA LEU A 238 -24.51 -10.88 5.12
C LEU A 238 -23.09 -11.43 4.97
N VAL A 239 -22.14 -10.96 5.79
CA VAL A 239 -20.69 -11.20 5.59
C VAL A 239 -20.03 -11.55 6.92
N THR A 240 -19.03 -12.44 6.92
CA THR A 240 -18.21 -12.76 8.11
C THR A 240 -17.22 -11.64 8.42
N ALA A 241 -16.62 -11.63 9.61
CA ALA A 241 -15.65 -10.60 10.00
C ALA A 241 -14.40 -10.63 9.11
N GLU A 242 -13.93 -11.81 8.73
CA GLU A 242 -12.74 -12.03 7.91
C GLU A 242 -12.99 -11.60 6.45
N GLN A 243 -14.16 -11.93 5.92
CA GLN A 243 -14.58 -11.47 4.60
C GLN A 243 -14.72 -9.94 4.57
N PHE A 244 -15.22 -9.33 5.64
CA PHE A 244 -15.31 -7.88 5.75
C PHE A 244 -13.92 -7.22 5.73
N SER A 245 -12.93 -7.75 6.45
CA SER A 245 -11.55 -7.24 6.41
C SER A 245 -10.95 -7.34 5.00
N LEU A 246 -11.19 -8.43 4.25
CA LEU A 246 -10.77 -8.54 2.85
C LEU A 246 -11.43 -7.51 1.93
N ILE A 247 -12.74 -7.30 2.06
CA ILE A 247 -13.47 -6.26 1.32
C ILE A 247 -12.89 -4.89 1.65
N LEU A 248 -12.64 -4.62 2.93
CA LEU A 248 -12.11 -3.35 3.40
C LEU A 248 -10.72 -3.10 2.81
N ILE A 249 -9.82 -4.10 2.83
CA ILE A 249 -8.49 -4.01 2.19
C ILE A 249 -8.63 -3.74 0.69
N ALA A 250 -9.52 -4.44 -0.01
CA ALA A 250 -9.73 -4.24 -1.45
C ALA A 250 -10.26 -2.82 -1.76
N CYS A 251 -11.21 -2.33 -0.95
CA CYS A 251 -11.74 -0.99 -1.08
C CYS A 251 -10.67 0.07 -0.81
N LEU A 252 -9.91 -0.06 0.29
CA LEU A 252 -8.82 0.86 0.62
C LEU A 252 -7.72 0.85 -0.46
N MET A 253 -7.39 -0.31 -1.02
CA MET A 253 -6.44 -0.42 -2.13
C MET A 253 -6.93 0.32 -3.37
N MET A 254 -8.22 0.21 -3.71
CA MET A 254 -8.83 0.92 -4.82
C MET A 254 -8.88 2.44 -4.59
N VAL A 255 -9.25 2.87 -3.38
CA VAL A 255 -9.24 4.27 -2.95
C VAL A 255 -7.83 4.86 -3.07
N PHE A 256 -6.82 4.14 -2.56
CA PHE A 256 -5.41 4.50 -2.64
C PHE A 256 -4.96 4.64 -4.09
N GLN A 257 -5.25 3.64 -4.92
CA GLN A 257 -4.85 3.61 -6.32
C GLN A 257 -5.45 4.78 -7.11
N GLU A 258 -6.77 4.98 -7.02
CA GLU A 258 -7.44 5.99 -7.85
C GLU A 258 -7.09 7.40 -7.40
N SER A 259 -6.94 7.64 -6.10
CA SER A 259 -6.54 8.94 -5.57
C SER A 259 -5.08 9.28 -5.91
N ALA A 260 -4.17 8.31 -5.76
CA ALA A 260 -2.76 8.51 -6.08
C ALA A 260 -2.54 8.72 -7.59
N PHE A 261 -3.15 7.89 -8.45
CA PHE A 261 -3.06 8.08 -9.91
C PHE A 261 -3.79 9.33 -10.39
N GLY A 262 -4.89 9.70 -9.74
CA GLY A 262 -5.59 10.96 -9.98
C GLY A 262 -4.66 12.16 -9.84
N VAL A 263 -3.96 12.26 -8.69
CA VAL A 263 -2.98 13.33 -8.41
C VAL A 263 -1.87 13.33 -9.45
N ILE A 264 -1.26 12.17 -9.70
CA ILE A 264 -0.11 12.05 -10.62
C ILE A 264 -0.51 12.48 -12.03
N ARG A 265 -1.64 11.98 -12.53
CA ARG A 265 -2.13 12.28 -13.89
C ARG A 265 -2.41 13.77 -14.08
N GLN A 266 -3.09 14.40 -13.11
CA GLN A 266 -3.46 15.81 -13.24
C GLN A 266 -2.25 16.76 -13.12
N LEU A 267 -1.30 16.44 -12.24
CA LEU A 267 -0.05 17.20 -12.14
C LEU A 267 0.86 16.99 -13.35
N GLU A 268 0.92 15.78 -13.91
CA GLU A 268 1.64 15.52 -15.17
C GLU A 268 1.02 16.29 -16.34
N TYR A 269 -0.32 16.34 -16.42
CA TYR A 269 -1.02 17.12 -17.43
C TYR A 269 -0.69 18.62 -17.29
N ALA A 270 -0.81 19.18 -16.09
CA ALA A 270 -0.44 20.57 -15.81
C ALA A 270 1.03 20.87 -16.17
N TYR A 271 1.95 19.94 -15.90
CA TYR A 271 3.37 20.12 -16.22
C TYR A 271 3.63 20.23 -17.72
N ARG A 272 2.95 19.40 -18.53
CA ARG A 272 3.11 19.31 -19.98
C ARG A 272 2.52 20.50 -20.75
N LEU A 273 1.66 21.30 -20.13
CA LEU A 273 1.09 22.48 -20.79
C LEU A 273 2.17 23.51 -21.14
N PRO A 274 2.03 24.23 -22.28
CA PRO A 274 2.86 25.39 -22.60
C PRO A 274 2.76 26.47 -21.51
N GLU A 275 3.83 27.28 -21.33
CA GLU A 275 3.86 28.31 -20.29
C GLU A 275 2.76 29.38 -20.44
N SER A 276 2.39 29.71 -21.68
CA SER A 276 1.28 30.61 -21.99
C SER A 276 -0.06 30.09 -21.45
N CYS A 277 -0.34 28.80 -21.68
CA CYS A 277 -1.58 28.15 -21.21
C CYS A 277 -1.64 28.02 -19.68
N LYS A 278 -0.50 27.98 -18.98
CA LYS A 278 -0.48 27.87 -17.50
C LYS A 278 -1.00 29.11 -16.79
N ARG A 279 -1.07 30.25 -17.48
CA ARG A 279 -1.54 31.53 -16.96
C ARG A 279 -2.89 31.93 -17.53
N ASP A 280 -3.41 31.14 -18.46
CA ASP A 280 -4.69 31.40 -19.11
C ASP A 280 -5.84 30.99 -18.18
N PRO A 281 -6.76 31.91 -17.83
CA PRO A 281 -7.87 31.64 -16.93
C PRO A 281 -8.80 30.53 -17.43
N GLU A 282 -8.92 30.32 -18.74
CA GLU A 282 -9.78 29.27 -19.30
C GLU A 282 -9.21 27.88 -18.96
N TYR A 283 -7.91 27.68 -19.17
CA TYR A 283 -7.24 26.42 -18.84
C TYR A 283 -7.23 26.16 -17.34
N VAL A 284 -7.13 27.20 -16.51
CA VAL A 284 -7.25 27.09 -15.05
C VAL A 284 -8.65 26.62 -14.66
N ALA A 285 -9.70 27.22 -15.21
CA ALA A 285 -11.07 26.82 -14.94
C ALA A 285 -11.37 25.39 -15.44
N GLN A 286 -10.85 25.00 -16.61
CA GLN A 286 -10.98 23.63 -17.12
C GLN A 286 -10.29 22.62 -16.20
N MET A 287 -9.09 22.92 -15.71
CA MET A 287 -8.40 22.07 -14.73
C MET A 287 -9.20 21.93 -13.43
N ASP A 288 -9.74 23.02 -12.91
CA ASP A 288 -10.56 23.01 -11.68
C ASP A 288 -11.82 22.14 -11.87
N ASN A 289 -12.48 22.24 -13.02
CA ASN A 289 -13.62 21.39 -13.37
C ASN A 289 -13.24 19.92 -13.50
N LEU A 290 -12.10 19.61 -14.13
CA LEU A 290 -11.58 18.23 -14.24
C LEU A 290 -11.25 17.63 -12.87
N LEU A 291 -10.64 18.42 -11.97
CA LEU A 291 -10.31 17.99 -10.61
C LEU A 291 -11.57 17.74 -9.77
N ASN A 292 -12.51 18.69 -9.79
CA ASN A 292 -13.77 18.57 -9.05
C ASN A 292 -14.60 17.39 -9.57
N GLY A 293 -14.69 17.24 -10.90
CA GLY A 293 -15.36 16.10 -11.54
C GLY A 293 -14.70 14.77 -11.17
N HIS A 294 -13.37 14.71 -11.14
CA HIS A 294 -12.65 13.50 -10.73
C HIS A 294 -12.93 13.14 -9.27
N ILE A 295 -12.89 14.11 -8.33
CA ILE A 295 -13.20 13.87 -6.92
C ILE A 295 -14.61 13.32 -6.75
N ARG A 296 -15.61 13.94 -7.40
CA ARG A 296 -17.01 13.47 -7.35
C ARG A 296 -17.15 12.06 -7.91
N HIS A 297 -16.57 11.80 -9.09
CA HIS A 297 -16.62 10.49 -9.72
C HIS A 297 -15.97 9.42 -8.83
N THR A 298 -14.80 9.71 -8.27
CA THR A 298 -14.11 8.80 -7.36
C THR A 298 -14.97 8.48 -6.14
N ALA A 299 -15.58 9.49 -5.49
CA ALA A 299 -16.46 9.29 -4.34
C ALA A 299 -17.68 8.42 -4.67
N VAL A 300 -18.37 8.70 -5.77
CA VAL A 300 -19.56 7.95 -6.21
C VAL A 300 -19.20 6.51 -6.58
N PHE A 301 -18.15 6.32 -7.38
CA PHE A 301 -17.74 5.01 -7.85
C PHE A 301 -17.25 4.11 -6.72
N LEU A 302 -16.49 4.66 -5.77
CA LEU A 302 -16.07 3.94 -4.57
C LEU A 302 -17.27 3.52 -3.73
N SER A 303 -18.21 4.44 -3.48
CA SER A 303 -19.41 4.14 -2.69
C SER A 303 -20.24 3.02 -3.33
N LEU A 304 -20.44 3.08 -4.65
CA LEU A 304 -21.19 2.07 -5.38
C LEU A 304 -20.46 0.72 -5.39
N THR A 305 -19.13 0.72 -5.49
CA THR A 305 -18.32 -0.50 -5.47
C THR A 305 -18.40 -1.19 -4.10
N VAL A 306 -18.27 -0.45 -3.00
CA VAL A 306 -18.43 -0.99 -1.63
C VAL A 306 -19.79 -1.67 -1.46
N VAL A 307 -20.86 -0.99 -1.87
CA VAL A 307 -22.23 -1.51 -1.78
C VAL A 307 -22.38 -2.76 -2.65
N ALA A 308 -21.94 -2.71 -3.90
CA ALA A 308 -22.04 -3.85 -4.83
C ALA A 308 -21.26 -5.07 -4.34
N THR A 309 -20.03 -4.88 -3.82
CA THR A 309 -19.22 -5.97 -3.27
C THR A 309 -19.86 -6.58 -2.02
N THR A 310 -20.42 -5.75 -1.13
CA THR A 310 -21.12 -6.23 0.08
C THR A 310 -22.35 -7.06 -0.29
N ILE A 311 -23.16 -6.60 -1.25
CA ILE A 311 -24.34 -7.33 -1.73
C ILE A 311 -23.92 -8.64 -2.41
N ALA A 312 -22.89 -8.62 -3.25
CA ALA A 312 -22.41 -9.81 -3.95
C ALA A 312 -21.97 -10.92 -2.99
N LEU A 313 -21.34 -10.55 -1.87
CA LEU A 313 -20.94 -11.49 -0.82
C LEU A 313 -22.11 -11.91 0.08
N GLY A 314 -23.05 -11.02 0.37
CA GLY A 314 -24.29 -11.40 1.04
C GLY A 314 -25.16 -12.38 0.24
N PHE A 315 -25.13 -12.30 -1.09
CA PHE A 315 -25.84 -13.25 -1.94
C PHE A 315 -25.25 -14.67 -1.86
N HIS A 316 -23.96 -14.79 -1.51
CA HIS A 316 -23.30 -16.08 -1.29
C HIS A 316 -23.88 -16.83 -0.09
N SER A 317 -24.00 -16.16 1.07
CA SER A 317 -24.58 -16.75 2.28
C SER A 317 -26.06 -17.12 2.09
N VAL A 318 -26.83 -16.25 1.40
CA VAL A 318 -28.23 -16.53 1.07
C VAL A 318 -28.38 -17.76 0.14
N LEU A 319 -27.48 -17.95 -0.83
CA LEU A 319 -27.49 -19.13 -1.69
C LEU A 319 -27.22 -20.42 -0.89
N LEU A 320 -26.25 -20.37 0.03
CA LEU A 320 -25.91 -21.49 0.89
C LEU A 320 -27.05 -21.83 1.86
N ASP A 321 -27.67 -20.83 2.48
CA ASP A 321 -28.83 -21.01 3.36
C ASP A 321 -30.04 -21.56 2.59
N TRP A 322 -30.25 -21.13 1.35
CA TRP A 322 -31.34 -21.64 0.52
C TRP A 322 -31.11 -23.10 0.11
N VAL A 323 -29.88 -23.48 -0.25
CA VAL A 323 -29.51 -24.87 -0.53
C VAL A 323 -29.57 -25.73 0.75
N GLY A 324 -29.15 -25.18 1.90
CA GLY A 324 -29.25 -25.81 3.22
C GLY A 324 -30.70 -25.97 3.70
N GLY A 325 -31.60 -25.06 3.35
CA GLY A 325 -33.02 -25.14 3.65
C GLY A 325 -33.79 -26.18 2.82
N ILE A 326 -33.18 -26.71 1.75
CA ILE A 326 -33.75 -27.76 0.90
C ILE A 326 -33.43 -29.19 1.45
N THR A 327 -32.88 -29.32 2.67
CA THR A 327 -32.36 -30.60 3.18
C THR A 327 -33.36 -31.76 3.18
N GLY A 328 -32.90 -32.87 2.59
CA GLY A 328 -33.47 -34.22 2.66
C GLY A 328 -32.82 -35.27 1.73
N SER A 329 -32.06 -34.88 0.70
CA SER A 329 -31.48 -35.83 -0.27
C SER A 329 -29.94 -35.79 -0.33
N GLN A 330 -29.31 -36.92 -0.64
CA GLN A 330 -27.85 -37.04 -0.83
C GLN A 330 -27.31 -36.08 -1.91
N TRP A 331 -28.15 -35.69 -2.85
CA TRP A 331 -27.87 -34.68 -3.87
C TRP A 331 -27.63 -33.29 -3.25
N ALA A 332 -28.39 -32.88 -2.22
CA ALA A 332 -28.17 -31.58 -1.56
C ALA A 332 -26.84 -31.54 -0.79
N SER A 333 -26.39 -32.68 -0.25
CA SER A 333 -25.07 -32.80 0.39
C SER A 333 -23.93 -32.74 -0.64
N GLN A 334 -24.04 -33.47 -1.76
CA GLN A 334 -23.03 -33.43 -2.83
C GLN A 334 -23.01 -32.10 -3.58
N VAL A 335 -24.17 -31.45 -3.73
CA VAL A 335 -24.29 -30.11 -4.30
C VAL A 335 -23.75 -29.08 -3.32
N GLY A 336 -24.01 -29.18 -2.01
CA GLY A 336 -23.39 -28.31 -1.01
C GLY A 336 -21.87 -28.41 -1.03
N GLU A 337 -21.32 -29.62 -1.00
CA GLU A 337 -19.87 -29.88 -1.01
C GLU A 337 -19.21 -29.49 -2.35
N SER A 338 -19.90 -29.68 -3.49
CA SER A 338 -19.40 -29.23 -4.80
C SER A 338 -19.58 -27.73 -5.03
N ILE A 339 -20.62 -27.09 -4.47
CA ILE A 339 -20.81 -25.64 -4.46
C ILE A 339 -19.76 -24.98 -3.58
N GLU A 340 -19.44 -25.56 -2.42
CA GLU A 340 -18.37 -25.11 -1.52
C GLU A 340 -17.00 -25.16 -2.21
N LEU A 341 -16.68 -26.28 -2.86
CA LEU A 341 -15.45 -26.40 -3.67
C LEU A 341 -15.48 -25.43 -4.86
N THR A 342 -16.58 -25.37 -5.63
CA THR A 342 -16.67 -24.53 -6.84
C THR A 342 -16.75 -23.05 -6.53
N LEU A 343 -17.31 -22.63 -5.39
CA LEU A 343 -17.37 -21.23 -4.97
C LEU A 343 -16.07 -20.77 -4.33
N THR A 344 -15.30 -21.61 -3.63
CA THR A 344 -13.94 -21.23 -3.19
C THR A 344 -13.06 -20.82 -4.37
N TYR A 345 -13.17 -21.54 -5.50
CA TYR A 345 -12.51 -21.17 -6.77
C TYR A 345 -13.30 -20.13 -7.58
N GLY A 346 -14.62 -20.15 -7.49
CA GLY A 346 -15.56 -19.35 -8.27
C GLY A 346 -15.69 -17.92 -7.79
N LEU A 347 -15.50 -17.62 -6.49
CA LEU A 347 -15.55 -16.27 -5.93
C LEU A 347 -14.36 -15.42 -6.38
N VAL A 348 -13.17 -16.03 -6.43
CA VAL A 348 -11.96 -15.38 -6.97
C VAL A 348 -12.13 -15.13 -8.48
N ILE A 349 -12.63 -16.12 -9.22
CA ILE A 349 -12.85 -16.00 -10.67
C ILE A 349 -13.98 -14.99 -10.99
N SER A 350 -15.06 -14.97 -10.22
CA SER A 350 -16.19 -14.05 -10.42
C SER A 350 -15.88 -12.63 -9.95
N ALA A 351 -15.10 -12.44 -8.89
CA ALA A 351 -14.56 -11.13 -8.52
C ALA A 351 -13.60 -10.59 -9.59
N LEU A 352 -12.71 -11.44 -10.15
CA LEU A 352 -11.82 -11.07 -11.25
C LEU A 352 -12.59 -10.78 -12.55
N LEU A 353 -13.63 -11.56 -12.86
CA LEU A 353 -14.53 -11.31 -13.99
C LEU A 353 -15.35 -10.05 -13.81
N PHE A 354 -15.87 -9.78 -12.61
CA PHE A 354 -16.59 -8.56 -12.28
C PHE A 354 -15.67 -7.34 -12.42
N LEU A 355 -14.47 -7.38 -11.85
CA LEU A 355 -13.46 -6.35 -12.03
C LEU A 355 -13.07 -6.20 -13.51
N GLY A 356 -12.97 -7.30 -14.26
CA GLY A 356 -12.73 -7.29 -15.70
C GLY A 356 -13.86 -6.66 -16.51
N ILE A 357 -15.11 -6.96 -16.18
CA ILE A 357 -16.31 -6.36 -16.79
C ILE A 357 -16.41 -4.88 -16.44
N MET A 358 -16.19 -4.51 -15.18
CA MET A 358 -16.15 -3.11 -14.76
C MET A 358 -15.02 -2.32 -15.44
N ALA A 359 -13.85 -2.95 -15.62
CA ALA A 359 -12.75 -2.36 -16.39
C ALA A 359 -13.11 -2.20 -17.87
N LEU A 360 -13.81 -3.17 -18.48
CA LEU A 360 -14.31 -3.09 -19.87
C LEU A 360 -15.42 -2.04 -20.03
N LEU A 361 -16.33 -1.94 -19.06
CA LEU A 361 -17.42 -0.97 -19.03
C LEU A 361 -16.90 0.48 -19.08
N ARG A 362 -15.69 0.74 -18.57
CA ARG A 362 -15.02 2.04 -18.73
C ARG A 362 -14.81 2.44 -20.19
N PHE A 363 -14.64 1.49 -21.10
CA PHE A 363 -14.40 1.74 -22.52
C PHE A 363 -15.69 1.72 -23.35
N VAL A 364 -16.69 0.95 -22.93
CA VAL A 364 -17.95 0.78 -23.66
C VAL A 364 -18.96 1.87 -23.30
N VAL A 365 -19.05 2.22 -22.01
CA VAL A 365 -20.05 3.18 -21.55
C VAL A 365 -19.45 4.59 -21.54
N PRO A 366 -20.03 5.55 -22.27
CA PRO A 366 -19.57 6.94 -22.26
C PRO A 366 -20.04 7.62 -20.97
N TRP A 367 -19.35 7.31 -19.86
CA TRP A 367 -19.71 7.74 -18.51
C TRP A 367 -19.89 9.25 -18.38
N GLN A 368 -19.16 10.05 -19.15
CA GLN A 368 -19.34 11.51 -19.18
C GLN A 368 -20.72 11.94 -19.69
N ARG A 369 -21.32 11.21 -20.64
CA ARG A 369 -22.67 11.52 -21.16
C ARG A 369 -23.75 11.07 -20.18
N VAL A 370 -23.57 9.92 -19.55
CA VAL A 370 -24.50 9.41 -18.52
C VAL A 370 -24.55 10.38 -17.35
N TRP A 371 -23.39 10.85 -16.89
CA TRP A 371 -23.33 11.82 -15.80
C TRP A 371 -23.91 13.17 -16.18
N GLY A 372 -23.65 13.66 -17.40
CA GLY A 372 -24.24 14.91 -17.90
C GLY A 372 -25.79 14.87 -17.95
N LEU A 373 -26.37 13.70 -18.28
CA LEU A 373 -27.83 13.50 -18.23
C LEU A 373 -28.36 13.53 -16.80
N ILE A 374 -27.68 12.86 -15.86
CA ILE A 374 -28.03 12.88 -14.44
C ILE A 374 -27.95 14.30 -13.89
N GLU A 375 -26.85 15.02 -14.13
CA GLU A 375 -26.69 16.41 -13.69
C GLU A 375 -27.80 17.30 -14.27
N SER A 376 -28.14 17.15 -15.55
CA SER A 376 -29.24 17.90 -16.18
C SER A 376 -30.63 17.60 -15.59
N SER A 377 -30.80 16.45 -14.94
CA SER A 377 -32.06 16.07 -14.28
C SER A 377 -32.19 16.63 -12.86
N PHE A 378 -31.06 17.02 -12.24
CA PHE A 378 -31.03 17.61 -10.90
C PHE A 378 -30.94 19.15 -10.90
N THR A 379 -30.67 19.78 -12.04
CA THR A 379 -30.75 21.24 -12.15
C THR A 379 -32.22 21.66 -12.35
N PRO A 380 -32.80 22.49 -11.46
CA PRO A 380 -34.12 23.05 -11.70
C PRO A 380 -34.07 23.85 -13.00
N ARG A 381 -35.06 23.62 -13.88
CA ARG A 381 -35.28 24.49 -15.03
C ARG A 381 -35.76 25.84 -14.47
N GLU A 382 -34.89 26.83 -14.48
CA GLU A 382 -35.29 28.25 -14.43
C GLU A 382 -35.92 28.67 -15.76
#